data_AF-A0A6G1G7B7-F1
#
_entry.id   AF-A0A6G1G7B7-F1
#
_cell.length_a   1.000
_cell.length_b   1.000
_cell.length_c   1.000
_cell.angle_alpha   90.00
_cell.angle_beta   90.00
_cell.angle_gamma   90.00
#
_symmetry.space_group_name_H-M   'P 1'
#
loop_
_entity.id
_entity.type
_entity.pdbx_description
1 polymer ?
#
loop_
_entity_poly.entity_id
_entity_poly.type
_entity_poly.pdbx_seq_one_letter_code
_entity_poly.pdbx_strand_id
1 'polypeptide(L)'
;MQIQSLLNPLSEPLPPGRVSPQRSAPESTRPQSHRPAQARESSEHPSSQFKYDSLSTQRPAKLPKDAPIFKERKPRGRVNFAPYEAGTGKEMAAQHKKFRIFPVGRIGEYCRPIPYSSDKKSFWSKTGREGFEVFQYTFQLPGEDKKYTVMWDYNIGLVRITPFFKACKYSKTTPAKVLNVNPGLRDISHSITGGALVAQGYWMPFRCAQA
;
A
#
# COMPACT_ATOMS: atom_id res chain seq x y z
N MET A 1 -16.88 -20.61 -13.27
CA MET A 1 -15.68 -20.75 -12.39
C MET A 1 -15.75 -19.67 -11.32
N GLN A 2 -15.42 -19.98 -10.06
CA GLN A 2 -15.48 -19.02 -8.94
C GLN A 2 -14.06 -18.64 -8.48
N ILE A 3 -13.80 -17.33 -8.40
CA ILE A 3 -12.49 -16.73 -8.02
C ILE A 3 -12.00 -17.19 -6.64
N GLN A 4 -12.91 -17.64 -5.76
CA GLN A 4 -12.57 -18.19 -4.44
C GLN A 4 -11.57 -19.35 -4.51
N SER A 5 -11.58 -20.15 -5.58
CA SER A 5 -10.68 -21.32 -5.71
C SER A 5 -9.18 -20.96 -5.81
N LEU A 6 -8.82 -19.71 -6.11
CA LEU A 6 -7.43 -19.29 -6.32
C LEU A 6 -6.84 -18.51 -5.12
N LEU A 7 -7.66 -18.21 -4.11
CA LEU A 7 -7.28 -17.40 -2.95
C LEU A 7 -7.44 -18.12 -1.60
N ASN A 8 -7.83 -19.40 -1.61
CA ASN A 8 -8.33 -20.11 -0.44
C ASN A 8 -7.46 -21.29 0.02
N PRO A 9 -6.34 -21.06 0.73
CA PRO A 9 -5.82 -22.05 1.67
C PRO A 9 -6.75 -22.11 2.90
N LEU A 10 -6.87 -23.29 3.51
CA LEU A 10 -7.83 -23.68 4.57
C LEU A 10 -9.21 -24.12 4.05
N SER A 11 -9.36 -25.42 3.81
CA SER A 11 -10.65 -26.10 3.70
C SER A 11 -10.57 -27.54 4.23
N GLU A 12 -9.93 -27.68 5.40
CA GLU A 12 -9.94 -28.90 6.23
C GLU A 12 -10.23 -28.52 7.70
N PRO A 13 -11.10 -29.25 8.42
CA PRO A 13 -11.45 -28.94 9.80
C PRO A 13 -10.78 -29.87 10.84
N LEU A 14 -10.01 -29.26 11.76
CA LEU A 14 -9.78 -29.60 13.19
C LEU A 14 -9.44 -31.06 13.62
N PRO A 15 -8.57 -31.19 14.64
CA PRO A 15 -9.12 -31.66 15.94
C PRO A 15 -8.69 -30.77 17.15
N PRO A 16 -9.33 -30.91 18.33
CA PRO A 16 -9.21 -29.93 19.40
C PRO A 16 -8.14 -30.24 20.47
N GLY A 17 -7.53 -29.17 20.99
CA GLY A 17 -7.16 -29.03 22.40
C GLY A 17 -5.81 -29.58 22.89
N ARG A 18 -4.93 -28.68 23.33
CA ARG A 18 -4.15 -28.92 24.56
C ARG A 18 -3.84 -27.64 25.33
N VAL A 19 -3.77 -27.79 26.65
CA VAL A 19 -3.89 -26.73 27.67
C VAL A 19 -2.57 -25.99 27.90
N SER A 20 -2.65 -24.68 28.19
CA SER A 20 -1.52 -23.85 28.63
C SER A 20 -1.11 -24.11 30.08
N PRO A 21 0.17 -23.97 30.45
CA PRO A 21 0.58 -23.69 31.82
C PRO A 21 1.09 -22.24 32.00
N GLN A 22 0.69 -21.60 33.09
CA GLN A 22 1.32 -20.35 33.59
C GLN A 22 2.63 -20.65 34.33
N ARG A 23 3.54 -19.65 34.37
CA ARG A 23 4.50 -19.35 35.46
C ARG A 23 4.96 -17.90 35.23
N SER A 24 4.45 -16.92 35.97
CA SER A 24 4.80 -16.53 37.35
C SER A 24 6.18 -15.83 37.45
N ALA A 25 6.17 -14.53 37.72
CA ALA A 25 7.37 -13.76 38.07
C ALA A 25 7.71 -13.88 39.56
N PRO A 26 8.94 -13.52 39.97
CA PRO A 26 9.23 -13.07 41.31
C PRO A 26 9.71 -11.60 41.36
N GLU A 27 9.40 -10.93 42.46
CA GLU A 27 9.86 -9.60 42.85
C GLU A 27 10.95 -9.72 43.92
N SER A 28 11.97 -8.85 43.95
CA SER A 28 12.97 -8.85 45.04
C SER A 28 13.68 -7.49 45.23
N THR A 29 13.21 -6.77 46.24
CA THR A 29 13.89 -5.99 47.31
C THR A 29 15.28 -5.36 47.11
N ARG A 30 15.40 -4.12 47.62
CA ARG A 30 16.57 -3.20 47.66
C ARG A 30 17.38 -3.31 48.98
N PRO A 31 18.66 -2.89 49.07
CA PRO A 31 19.05 -1.54 49.57
C PRO A 31 20.17 -0.88 48.69
N GLN A 32 20.30 0.45 48.52
CA GLN A 32 20.69 1.55 49.43
C GLN A 32 22.15 1.51 49.98
N SER A 33 22.86 2.64 50.17
CA SER A 33 22.44 4.06 50.06
C SER A 33 22.72 4.73 48.69
N HIS A 34 23.55 5.76 48.40
CA HIS A 34 24.44 6.70 49.13
C HIS A 34 24.43 8.12 48.46
N ARG A 35 25.14 9.12 49.01
CA ARG A 35 25.30 10.52 48.52
C ARG A 35 26.61 11.12 49.10
N PRO A 36 27.26 12.16 48.50
CA PRO A 36 26.80 13.57 48.40
C PRO A 36 26.82 14.10 46.94
N ALA A 37 26.23 15.23 46.52
CA ALA A 37 25.67 16.46 47.13
C ALA A 37 26.57 17.72 47.07
N GLN A 38 26.64 18.35 45.88
CA GLN A 38 26.97 19.77 45.63
C GLN A 38 26.15 20.26 44.41
N ALA A 39 26.14 21.57 44.12
CA ALA A 39 25.22 22.58 44.63
C ALA A 39 25.37 23.89 43.82
N ARG A 40 24.29 24.69 43.68
CA ARG A 40 24.24 26.01 42.99
C ARG A 40 24.47 25.94 41.45
N GLU A 41 24.11 26.94 40.64
CA GLU A 41 23.52 28.26 40.93
C GLU A 41 22.46 28.66 39.87
N SER A 42 21.70 29.74 40.13
CA SER A 42 20.56 30.21 39.30
C SER A 42 20.92 31.40 38.41
N SER A 43 20.19 31.61 37.32
CA SER A 43 20.07 32.92 36.64
C SER A 43 18.85 32.97 35.73
N GLU A 44 18.21 34.13 35.65
CA GLU A 44 16.95 34.35 34.94
C GLU A 44 17.08 35.40 33.80
N HIS A 45 16.12 35.31 32.87
CA HIS A 45 15.58 36.30 31.92
C HIS A 45 15.87 37.81 32.13
N PRO A 46 15.83 38.68 31.08
CA PRO A 46 14.65 38.79 30.19
C PRO A 46 14.80 39.34 28.74
N SER A 47 13.63 39.46 28.09
CA SER A 47 13.32 40.29 26.89
C SER A 47 13.79 39.77 25.52
N SER A 48 13.15 40.07 24.37
CA SER A 48 12.01 40.97 24.09
C SER A 48 10.96 40.31 23.18
N GLN A 49 9.71 40.79 23.24
CA GLN A 49 8.61 40.34 22.37
C GLN A 49 8.57 41.13 21.06
N PHE A 50 8.42 40.45 19.92
CA PHE A 50 7.82 41.01 18.70
C PHE A 50 6.82 40.01 18.11
N LYS A 51 5.54 40.41 18.06
CA LYS A 51 4.46 39.64 17.43
C LYS A 51 4.21 40.17 16.02
N TYR A 52 4.79 39.53 15.01
CA TYR A 52 4.43 39.80 13.61
C TYR A 52 3.17 39.00 13.28
N ASP A 53 2.03 39.70 13.14
CA ASP A 53 0.77 39.05 12.77
C ASP A 53 0.79 38.71 11.27
N SER A 54 1.28 37.51 10.97
CA SER A 54 1.53 37.06 9.60
C SER A 54 0.29 36.40 9.02
N LEU A 55 -0.48 37.22 8.26
CA LEU A 55 -1.66 36.84 7.47
C LEU A 55 -1.60 35.38 7.00
N SER A 56 -2.50 34.55 7.55
CA SER A 56 -2.49 33.11 7.33
C SER A 56 -2.95 32.75 5.92
N THR A 57 -2.03 32.88 4.95
CA THR A 57 -2.19 32.34 3.60
C THR A 57 -2.52 30.85 3.72
N GLN A 58 -3.77 30.50 3.46
CA GLN A 58 -4.29 29.14 3.67
C GLN A 58 -3.57 28.17 2.74
N ARG A 59 -2.51 27.53 3.24
CA ARG A 59 -1.75 26.53 2.51
C ARG A 59 -2.72 25.40 2.14
N PRO A 60 -2.94 25.09 0.85
CA PRO A 60 -3.89 24.07 0.46
C PRO A 60 -3.55 22.75 1.17
N ALA A 61 -4.58 22.11 1.74
CA ALA A 61 -4.41 20.98 2.65
C ALA A 61 -3.54 19.91 2.00
N LYS A 62 -2.44 19.54 2.68
CA LYS A 62 -1.45 18.59 2.14
C LYS A 62 -2.11 17.23 1.93
N LEU A 63 -2.43 16.91 0.68
CA LEU A 63 -2.94 15.60 0.28
C LEU A 63 -2.07 14.48 0.87
N PRO A 64 -2.65 13.42 1.44
CA PRO A 64 -1.90 12.26 1.93
C PRO A 64 -0.96 11.73 0.86
N LYS A 65 0.29 11.40 1.23
CA LYS A 65 1.35 10.99 0.28
C LYS A 65 1.03 9.68 -0.46
N ASP A 66 0.07 8.92 0.04
CA ASP A 66 -0.48 7.68 -0.51
C ASP A 66 -1.78 7.87 -1.31
N ALA A 67 -2.32 9.10 -1.38
CA ALA A 67 -3.55 9.40 -2.10
C ALA A 67 -3.44 9.11 -3.62
N PRO A 68 -4.52 8.62 -4.25
CA PRO A 68 -4.60 8.47 -5.70
C PRO A 68 -4.70 9.85 -6.35
N ILE A 69 -3.67 10.24 -7.10
CA ILE A 69 -3.63 11.49 -7.85
C ILE A 69 -4.06 11.19 -9.28
N PHE A 70 -5.13 11.83 -9.76
CA PHE A 70 -5.59 11.74 -11.14
C PHE A 70 -5.31 13.08 -11.82
N LYS A 71 -4.25 13.13 -12.63
CA LYS A 71 -3.93 14.24 -13.52
C LYS A 71 -3.77 13.69 -14.93
N GLU A 72 -4.42 14.33 -15.89
CA GLU A 72 -4.40 13.88 -17.29
C GLU A 72 -2.99 13.98 -17.86
N ARG A 73 -2.54 12.90 -18.51
CA ARG A 73 -1.19 12.73 -19.05
C ARG A 73 -1.19 11.63 -20.11
N LYS A 74 -0.59 11.91 -21.27
CA LYS A 74 -0.38 10.90 -22.32
C LYS A 74 0.62 9.82 -21.85
N PRO A 75 0.38 8.51 -22.11
CA PRO A 75 1.32 7.43 -21.83
C PRO A 75 2.71 7.66 -22.45
N ARG A 76 3.75 7.15 -21.78
CA ARG A 76 5.16 7.19 -22.19
C ARG A 76 5.62 5.82 -22.68
N GLY A 77 6.22 5.79 -23.87
CA GLY A 77 6.64 4.55 -24.53
C GLY A 77 5.45 3.70 -25.00
N ARG A 78 5.69 2.42 -25.30
CA ARG A 78 4.66 1.51 -25.81
C ARG A 78 3.71 1.08 -24.70
N VAL A 79 2.41 1.27 -24.91
CA VAL A 79 1.35 0.67 -24.08
C VAL A 79 1.16 -0.78 -24.51
N ASN A 80 1.66 -1.72 -23.69
CA ASN A 80 1.48 -3.16 -23.88
C ASN A 80 0.29 -3.70 -23.07
N PHE A 81 -0.06 -3.04 -21.95
CA PHE A 81 -1.15 -3.43 -21.06
C PHE A 81 -2.13 -2.26 -20.89
N ALA A 82 -2.94 -2.04 -21.92
CA ALA A 82 -3.98 -1.01 -21.93
C ALA A 82 -5.10 -1.31 -20.90
N PRO A 83 -5.84 -0.29 -20.42
CA PRO A 83 -7.02 -0.50 -19.59
C PRO A 83 -8.13 -1.20 -20.38
N TYR A 84 -8.70 -2.28 -19.83
CA TYR A 84 -9.88 -2.92 -20.42
C TYR A 84 -11.15 -2.24 -19.91
N GLU A 85 -11.47 -1.09 -20.52
CA GLU A 85 -12.69 -0.33 -20.22
C GLU A 85 -13.85 -0.90 -21.05
N ALA A 86 -14.33 -2.06 -20.62
CA ALA A 86 -15.43 -2.79 -21.26
C ALA A 86 -16.64 -1.87 -21.52
N GLY A 87 -17.25 -2.05 -22.70
CA GLY A 87 -18.28 -1.15 -23.22
C GLY A 87 -19.54 -1.01 -22.36
N THR A 88 -20.44 -0.13 -22.80
CA THR A 88 -21.62 0.40 -22.09
C THR A 88 -22.75 -0.60 -21.76
N GLY A 89 -22.45 -1.90 -21.67
CA GLY A 89 -23.37 -2.94 -21.22
C GLY A 89 -23.91 -2.64 -19.82
N LYS A 90 -25.23 -2.77 -19.66
CA LYS A 90 -25.97 -2.38 -18.44
C LYS A 90 -25.41 -3.01 -17.16
N GLU A 91 -24.95 -4.25 -17.23
CA GLU A 91 -24.34 -4.95 -16.09
C GLU A 91 -23.01 -4.32 -15.66
N MET A 92 -22.09 -4.08 -16.59
CA MET A 92 -20.79 -3.44 -16.27
C MET A 92 -21.00 -2.03 -15.71
N ALA A 93 -21.92 -1.25 -16.28
CA ALA A 93 -22.31 0.04 -15.72
C ALA A 93 -22.88 -0.08 -14.29
N ALA A 94 -23.68 -1.11 -14.00
CA ALA A 94 -24.19 -1.38 -12.66
C ALA A 94 -23.08 -1.77 -11.67
N GLN A 95 -22.11 -2.61 -12.07
CA GLN A 95 -20.95 -2.92 -11.22
C GLN A 95 -20.06 -1.68 -11.00
N HIS A 96 -19.80 -0.88 -12.04
CA HIS A 96 -19.05 0.38 -11.93
C HIS A 96 -19.70 1.35 -10.94
N LYS A 97 -21.03 1.47 -10.95
CA LYS A 97 -21.81 2.25 -9.98
C LYS A 97 -21.73 1.65 -8.56
N LYS A 98 -21.94 0.33 -8.43
CA LYS A 98 -21.93 -0.42 -7.16
C LYS A 98 -20.60 -0.29 -6.41
N PHE A 99 -19.48 -0.42 -7.14
CA PHE A 99 -18.13 -0.32 -6.58
C PHE A 99 -17.54 1.09 -6.65
N ARG A 100 -18.34 2.11 -6.99
CA ARG A 100 -17.95 3.53 -7.11
C ARG A 100 -16.61 3.71 -7.84
N ILE A 101 -16.47 3.06 -9.00
CA ILE A 101 -15.23 3.06 -9.81
C ILE A 101 -14.91 4.49 -10.27
N PHE A 102 -13.65 4.88 -10.23
CA PHE A 102 -13.17 6.15 -10.77
C PHE A 102 -11.71 6.06 -11.25
N PRO A 103 -11.37 6.61 -12.44
CA PRO A 103 -12.29 7.06 -13.50
C PRO A 103 -12.97 5.87 -14.19
N VAL A 104 -14.00 6.14 -14.99
CA VAL A 104 -14.72 5.13 -15.79
C VAL A 104 -14.73 5.59 -17.25
N GLY A 105 -14.31 4.73 -18.17
CA GLY A 105 -14.23 5.04 -19.61
C GLY A 105 -13.14 6.04 -19.98
N ARG A 106 -12.18 6.29 -19.06
CA ARG A 106 -11.12 7.32 -19.16
C ARG A 106 -9.82 6.93 -18.43
N ILE A 107 -9.66 5.70 -17.93
CA ILE A 107 -8.45 5.26 -17.19
C ILE A 107 -7.17 5.47 -18.03
N GLY A 108 -7.27 5.31 -19.35
CA GLY A 108 -6.17 5.54 -20.30
C GLY A 108 -5.61 6.98 -20.32
N GLU A 109 -6.37 7.96 -19.81
CA GLU A 109 -5.99 9.37 -19.80
C GLU A 109 -5.20 9.79 -18.56
N TYR A 110 -5.26 9.00 -17.47
CA TYR A 110 -4.68 9.33 -16.18
C TYR A 110 -3.43 8.48 -15.86
N CYS A 111 -2.49 8.42 -16.81
CA CYS A 111 -1.23 7.72 -16.58
C CYS A 111 -0.33 8.47 -15.58
N ARG A 112 0.50 7.73 -14.84
CA ARG A 112 1.33 8.26 -13.75
C ARG A 112 2.71 7.62 -13.75
N PRO A 113 3.80 8.39 -13.96
CA PRO A 113 5.13 7.90 -13.60
C PRO A 113 5.28 7.85 -12.08
N ILE A 114 5.89 6.79 -11.56
CA ILE A 114 6.25 6.66 -10.16
C ILE A 114 7.73 6.27 -10.06
N PRO A 115 8.64 7.21 -9.73
CA PRO A 115 10.06 6.93 -9.51
C PRO A 115 10.27 5.89 -8.40
N TYR A 116 11.23 5.00 -8.59
CA TYR A 116 11.60 3.97 -7.63
C TYR A 116 13.06 4.09 -7.20
N SER A 117 13.34 5.08 -6.35
CA SER A 117 14.54 5.09 -5.53
C SER A 117 14.35 4.17 -4.31
N SER A 118 15.13 3.10 -4.26
CA SER A 118 15.32 2.27 -3.08
C SER A 118 16.72 1.67 -3.07
N ASP A 119 17.25 1.42 -1.88
CA ASP A 119 18.58 0.83 -1.67
C ASP A 119 18.67 -0.61 -2.21
N LYS A 120 17.50 -1.25 -2.41
CA LYS A 120 17.36 -2.57 -3.01
C LYS A 120 17.38 -2.48 -4.54
N LYS A 121 18.57 -2.65 -5.12
CA LYS A 121 18.81 -2.71 -6.59
C LYS A 121 18.00 -3.80 -7.34
N SER A 122 17.36 -4.73 -6.62
CA SER A 122 16.66 -5.89 -7.21
C SER A 122 15.47 -5.57 -8.13
N PHE A 123 14.90 -4.37 -8.09
CA PHE A 123 13.95 -3.94 -9.12
C PHE A 123 14.68 -3.61 -10.43
N TRP A 124 15.65 -2.69 -10.39
CA TRP A 124 16.49 -2.34 -11.55
C TRP A 124 17.12 -3.57 -12.19
N SER A 125 17.76 -4.44 -11.40
CA SER A 125 18.41 -5.66 -11.91
C SER A 125 17.45 -6.69 -12.52
N LYS A 126 16.14 -6.63 -12.25
CA LYS A 126 15.13 -7.51 -12.86
C LYS A 126 14.36 -6.87 -14.02
N THR A 127 14.29 -5.54 -14.11
CA THR A 127 13.42 -4.83 -15.06
C THR A 127 14.13 -3.87 -16.01
N GLY A 128 15.37 -3.46 -15.70
CA GLY A 128 16.09 -2.41 -16.42
C GLY A 128 15.48 -1.01 -16.26
N ARG A 129 14.73 -0.75 -15.18
CA ARG A 129 13.93 0.48 -15.01
C ARG A 129 14.07 1.13 -13.65
N GLU A 130 14.14 2.46 -13.64
CA GLU A 130 14.25 3.32 -12.45
C GLU A 130 12.91 3.63 -11.77
N GLY A 131 11.81 3.09 -12.29
CA GLY A 131 10.46 3.40 -11.84
C GLY A 131 9.38 2.77 -12.70
N PHE A 132 8.14 2.99 -12.28
CA PHE A 132 6.94 2.48 -12.92
C PHE A 132 6.29 3.54 -13.80
N GLU A 133 5.66 3.12 -14.89
CA GLU A 133 4.78 3.94 -15.72
C GLU A 133 3.40 3.29 -15.64
N VAL A 134 2.50 3.84 -14.80
CA VAL A 134 1.27 3.14 -14.40
C VAL A 134 0.00 3.77 -14.94
N PHE A 135 -1.01 2.93 -15.17
CA PHE A 135 -2.41 3.33 -15.08
C PHE A 135 -2.92 3.06 -13.66
N GLN A 136 -3.95 3.79 -13.24
CA GLN A 136 -4.59 3.61 -11.94
C GLN A 136 -6.10 3.87 -12.02
N TYR A 137 -6.87 3.14 -11.20
CA TYR A 137 -8.26 3.47 -10.86
C TYR A 137 -8.48 3.24 -9.37
N THR A 138 -9.58 3.75 -8.83
CA THR A 138 -10.05 3.48 -7.47
C THR A 138 -11.39 2.79 -7.48
N PHE A 139 -11.61 1.90 -6.51
CA PHE A 139 -12.91 1.32 -6.17
C PHE A 139 -13.21 1.47 -4.67
N GLN A 140 -14.46 1.28 -4.29
CA GLN A 140 -14.95 1.18 -2.91
C GLN A 140 -15.80 -0.08 -2.78
N LEU A 141 -15.89 -0.67 -1.59
CA LEU A 141 -16.81 -1.77 -1.34
C LEU A 141 -18.19 -1.21 -0.94
N PRO A 142 -19.32 -1.83 -1.32
CA PRO A 142 -20.63 -1.43 -0.84
C PRO A 142 -20.68 -1.46 0.69
N GLY A 143 -21.09 -0.35 1.31
CA GLY A 143 -21.06 -0.17 2.77
C GLY A 143 -19.72 0.34 3.34
N GLU A 144 -18.73 0.65 2.50
CA GLU A 144 -17.44 1.20 2.94
C GLU A 144 -17.02 2.45 2.15
N ASP A 145 -16.67 3.52 2.86
CA ASP A 145 -16.07 4.73 2.25
C ASP A 145 -14.57 4.58 1.95
N LYS A 146 -14.00 3.41 2.28
CA LYS A 146 -12.59 3.10 2.06
C LYS A 146 -12.30 2.90 0.57
N LYS A 147 -11.55 3.85 0.00
CA LYS A 147 -11.06 3.77 -1.39
C LYS A 147 -9.86 2.83 -1.50
N TYR A 148 -9.89 1.97 -2.51
CA TYR A 148 -8.86 1.01 -2.87
C TYR A 148 -8.32 1.35 -4.26
N THR A 149 -7.07 1.81 -4.35
CA THR A 149 -6.43 2.14 -5.64
C THR A 149 -5.83 0.89 -6.28
N VAL A 150 -6.32 0.49 -7.45
CA VAL A 150 -5.66 -0.50 -8.32
C VAL A 150 -4.70 0.24 -9.26
N MET A 151 -3.53 -0.35 -9.53
CA MET A 151 -2.57 0.20 -10.47
C MET A 151 -1.69 -0.90 -11.07
N TRP A 152 -1.26 -0.69 -12.31
CA TRP A 152 -0.37 -1.60 -13.02
C TRP A 152 0.54 -0.81 -13.97
N ASP A 153 1.76 -1.30 -14.17
CA ASP A 153 2.68 -0.75 -15.17
C ASP A 153 2.23 -1.15 -16.57
N TYR A 154 2.01 -0.16 -17.45
CA TYR A 154 1.44 -0.41 -18.77
C TYR A 154 2.47 -0.78 -19.84
N ASN A 155 3.78 -0.69 -19.56
CA ASN A 155 4.82 -1.17 -20.47
C ASN A 155 5.19 -2.63 -20.18
N ILE A 156 5.33 -3.03 -18.91
CA ILE A 156 5.79 -4.39 -18.52
C ILE A 156 4.74 -5.26 -17.83
N GLY A 157 3.56 -4.74 -17.52
CA GLY A 157 2.44 -5.54 -17.03
C GLY A 157 2.62 -6.05 -15.61
N LEU A 158 3.32 -5.31 -14.74
CA LEU A 158 3.32 -5.61 -13.30
C LEU A 158 2.08 -4.98 -12.66
N VAL A 159 1.26 -5.76 -11.95
CA VAL A 159 0.03 -5.31 -11.26
C VAL A 159 0.26 -5.29 -9.74
N ARG A 160 -0.06 -4.17 -9.08
CA ARG A 160 0.03 -4.04 -7.61
C ARG A 160 -1.15 -4.76 -6.95
N ILE A 161 -0.95 -5.97 -6.45
CA ILE A 161 -2.02 -6.85 -5.93
C ILE A 161 -2.44 -6.58 -4.48
N THR A 162 -1.62 -5.91 -3.68
CA THR A 162 -1.92 -5.61 -2.26
C THR A 162 -3.29 -4.94 -1.97
N PRO A 163 -3.87 -4.09 -2.85
CA PRO A 163 -5.23 -3.54 -2.69
C PRO A 163 -6.32 -4.60 -2.65
N PHE A 164 -6.24 -5.65 -3.50
CA PHE A 164 -7.25 -6.71 -3.55
C PHE A 164 -7.30 -7.49 -2.23
N PHE A 165 -6.14 -7.85 -1.69
CA PHE A 165 -6.02 -8.51 -0.38
C PHE A 165 -6.59 -7.63 0.75
N LYS A 166 -6.33 -6.31 0.72
CA LYS A 166 -6.90 -5.34 1.69
C LYS A 166 -8.42 -5.14 1.54
N ALA A 167 -8.99 -5.40 0.35
CA ALA A 167 -10.43 -5.36 0.13
C ALA A 167 -11.09 -6.63 0.70
N CYS A 168 -10.54 -7.80 0.39
CA CYS A 168 -10.95 -9.12 0.91
C CYS A 168 -10.59 -9.34 2.40
N LYS A 169 -10.28 -8.28 3.15
CA LYS A 169 -9.94 -8.27 4.59
C LYS A 169 -8.75 -9.14 5.01
N TYR A 170 -7.96 -9.65 4.06
CA TYR A 170 -6.78 -10.46 4.36
C TYR A 170 -5.68 -9.66 5.06
N SER A 171 -4.92 -10.35 5.91
CA SER A 171 -3.82 -9.77 6.69
C SER A 171 -2.68 -9.22 5.82
N LYS A 172 -1.87 -8.32 6.39
CA LYS A 172 -0.68 -7.73 5.72
C LYS A 172 0.34 -8.76 5.22
N THR A 173 0.35 -9.98 5.78
CA THR A 173 1.28 -11.05 5.40
C THR A 173 0.68 -12.05 4.40
N THR A 174 -0.63 -12.05 4.18
CA THR A 174 -1.30 -13.01 3.28
C THR A 174 -0.76 -12.99 1.83
N PRO A 175 -0.45 -11.83 1.19
CA PRO A 175 0.16 -11.83 -0.14
C PRO A 175 1.50 -12.60 -0.17
N ALA A 176 2.33 -12.45 0.87
CA ALA A 176 3.60 -13.15 0.97
C ALA A 176 3.42 -14.67 1.17
N LYS A 177 2.37 -15.09 1.90
CA LYS A 177 2.01 -16.51 2.02
C LYS A 177 1.58 -17.09 0.67
N VAL A 178 0.68 -16.40 -0.06
CA VAL A 178 0.20 -16.84 -1.39
C VAL A 178 1.36 -16.96 -2.38
N LEU A 179 2.28 -15.99 -2.41
CA LEU A 179 3.48 -16.07 -3.26
C LEU A 179 4.40 -17.25 -2.91
N ASN A 180 4.47 -17.66 -1.63
CA ASN A 180 5.35 -18.75 -1.21
C ASN A 180 4.76 -20.15 -1.45
N VAL A 181 3.44 -20.31 -1.48
CA VAL A 181 2.78 -21.62 -1.74
C VAL A 181 2.54 -21.90 -3.21
N ASN A 182 2.84 -20.95 -4.10
CA ASN A 182 2.77 -21.10 -5.55
C ASN A 182 4.19 -21.14 -6.14
N PRO A 183 4.70 -22.31 -6.59
CA PRO A 183 6.04 -22.44 -7.16
C PRO A 183 6.29 -21.47 -8.33
N GLY A 184 7.48 -20.86 -8.38
CA GLY A 184 7.88 -19.88 -9.40
C GLY A 184 7.19 -18.51 -9.32
N LEU A 185 5.96 -18.43 -8.78
CA LEU A 185 5.21 -17.16 -8.67
C LEU A 185 5.94 -16.13 -7.80
N ARG A 186 6.69 -16.59 -6.78
CA ARG A 186 7.54 -15.75 -5.93
C ARG A 186 8.64 -15.04 -6.72
N ASP A 187 9.20 -15.69 -7.74
CA ASP A 187 10.42 -15.26 -8.44
C ASP A 187 10.12 -14.25 -9.54
N ILE A 188 8.96 -14.40 -10.20
CA ILE A 188 8.41 -13.42 -11.15
C ILE A 188 7.66 -12.26 -10.46
N SER A 189 7.59 -12.27 -9.11
CA SER A 189 6.96 -11.22 -8.31
C SER A 189 7.98 -10.30 -7.63
N HIS A 190 7.55 -9.07 -7.31
CA HIS A 190 8.37 -8.04 -6.70
C HIS A 190 7.74 -7.55 -5.38
N SER A 191 8.53 -7.55 -4.30
CA SER A 191 8.16 -6.93 -3.03
C SER A 191 8.77 -5.53 -2.98
N ILE A 192 7.94 -4.51 -3.20
CA ILE A 192 8.34 -3.11 -3.34
C ILE A 192 8.26 -2.45 -1.96
N THR A 193 9.44 -2.10 -1.41
CA THR A 193 9.63 -1.55 -0.06
C THR A 193 10.57 -0.36 -0.11
N GLY A 194 10.24 0.75 0.55
CA GLY A 194 10.95 2.02 0.38
C GLY A 194 10.36 2.84 -0.77
N GLY A 195 11.02 3.94 -1.15
CA GLY A 195 10.56 4.83 -2.23
C GLY A 195 9.15 5.39 -2.00
N ALA A 196 8.43 5.66 -3.10
CA ALA A 196 7.10 6.24 -3.07
C ALA A 196 6.05 5.31 -2.43
N LEU A 197 5.37 5.78 -1.37
CA LEU A 197 4.33 5.02 -0.63
C LEU A 197 3.24 4.44 -1.55
N VAL A 198 2.86 5.15 -2.60
CA VAL A 198 1.88 4.67 -3.60
C VAL A 198 2.33 3.41 -4.35
N ALA A 199 3.63 3.16 -4.51
CA ALA A 199 4.13 1.95 -5.16
C ALA A 199 4.36 0.78 -4.18
N GLN A 200 4.33 1.01 -2.86
CA GLN A 200 4.68 -0.04 -1.91
C GLN A 200 3.66 -1.19 -1.86
N GLY A 201 4.18 -2.41 -1.69
CA GLY A 201 3.41 -3.65 -1.66
C GLY A 201 3.96 -4.71 -2.61
N TYR A 202 3.14 -5.73 -2.88
CA TYR A 202 3.47 -6.81 -3.80
C TYR A 202 2.96 -6.52 -5.20
N TRP A 203 3.83 -6.75 -6.18
CA TRP A 203 3.54 -6.67 -7.61
C TRP A 203 3.84 -8.01 -8.28
N MET A 204 2.99 -8.43 -9.22
CA MET A 204 3.16 -9.66 -9.99
C MET A 204 2.72 -9.47 -11.46
N PRO A 205 3.08 -10.38 -12.39
CA PRO A 205 2.72 -10.22 -13.80
C PRO A 205 1.21 -10.22 -14.05
N PHE A 206 0.77 -9.46 -15.05
CA PHE A 206 -0.64 -9.18 -15.34
C PHE A 206 -1.49 -10.45 -15.47
N ARG A 207 -0.98 -11.49 -16.16
CA ARG A 207 -1.69 -12.77 -16.30
C ARG A 207 -1.84 -13.53 -14.98
N CYS A 208 -0.89 -13.39 -14.05
CA CYS A 208 -0.99 -13.98 -12.71
C CYS A 208 -1.98 -13.22 -11.82
N ALA A 209 -2.12 -11.91 -12.02
CA ALA A 209 -3.10 -11.07 -11.32
C ALA A 209 -4.51 -11.07 -11.95
N GLN A 210 -4.66 -11.69 -13.13
CA GLN A 210 -5.92 -11.82 -13.88
C GLN A 210 -6.64 -13.15 -13.63
N ALA A 211 -5.92 -14.18 -13.17
CA ALA A 211 -6.43 -15.52 -12.93
C ALA A 211 -7.48 -15.55 -11.80
#